data_AF-A0A356W2N5-F1
#
_entry.id   AF-A0A356W2N5-F1
#
_cell.length_a   1.000
_cell.length_b   1.000
_cell.length_c   1.000
_cell.angle_alpha   90.00
_cell.angle_beta   90.00
_cell.angle_gamma   90.00
#
_symmetry.space_group_name_H-M   'P 1'
#
loop_
_entity.id
_entity.type
_entity.pdbx_description
1 polymer ?
#
loop_
_entity_poly.entity_id
_entity_poly.type
_entity_poly.pdbx_seq_one_letter_code
_entity_poly.pdbx_strand_id
1 'polypeptide(L)' 'MRRRCFASDGARLVMPAMGAFTGGLNVLDKAFAPIFPEGAMAFALGQERVFMVAAKSLVADIPRGARWTL' A
#
# COMPACT_ATOMS: atom_id res chain seq x y z
N MET A 1 6.51 8.75 5.15
CA MET A 1 6.03 9.43 3.92
C MET A 1 5.12 8.46 3.15
N ARG A 2 4.05 8.93 2.51
CA ARG A 2 3.21 8.10 1.62
C ARG A 2 3.63 8.28 0.16
N ARG A 3 3.68 7.19 -0.60
CA ARG A 3 3.98 7.16 -2.04
C ARG A 3 2.98 6.23 -2.72
N ARG A 4 2.64 6.52 -3.97
CA ARG A 4 1.92 5.56 -4.82
C ARG A 4 2.82 4.33 -5.02
N CYS A 5 2.23 3.14 -5.00
CA CYS A 5 2.97 1.90 -5.19
C CYS A 5 2.15 0.88 -5.98
N PHE A 6 2.84 -0.03 -6.65
CA PHE A 6 2.25 -1.29 -7.09
C PHE A 6 2.35 -2.32 -5.97
N ALA A 7 1.41 -3.25 -5.93
CA ALA A 7 1.43 -4.40 -5.03
C ALA A 7 1.29 -5.69 -5.83
N SER A 8 2.11 -6.71 -5.53
CA SER A 8 2.05 -7.98 -6.25
C SER A 8 2.50 -9.17 -5.39
N ASP A 9 1.91 -10.34 -5.63
CA ASP A 9 2.35 -11.65 -5.11
C ASP A 9 3.12 -12.46 -6.16
N GLY A 10 3.44 -11.87 -7.32
CA GLY A 10 4.05 -12.55 -8.46
C GLY A 10 3.07 -13.17 -9.45
N ALA A 11 1.83 -13.46 -9.04
CA ALA A 11 0.78 -13.97 -9.93
C ALA A 11 -0.20 -12.87 -10.38
N ARG A 12 -0.39 -11.85 -9.55
CA ARG A 12 -1.30 -10.72 -9.79
C ARG A 12 -0.67 -9.40 -9.36
N LEU A 13 -1.14 -8.32 -9.97
CA LEU A 13 -0.62 -6.96 -9.77
C LEU A 13 -1.78 -6.01 -9.53
N VAL A 14 -1.75 -5.29 -8.41
CA VAL A 14 -2.59 -4.11 -8.20
C VAL A 14 -1.79 -2.87 -8.55
N MET A 15 -2.32 -2.07 -9.48
CA MET A 15 -1.70 -0.83 -9.91
C MET A 15 -2.16 0.36 -9.04
N PRO A 16 -1.29 1.36 -8.81
CA PRO A 16 -1.71 2.58 -8.16
C PRO A 16 -2.74 3.31 -9.04
N ALA A 17 -3.67 4.00 -8.39
CA ALA A 17 -4.62 4.82 -9.12
C ALA A 17 -3.89 5.97 -9.84
N MET A 18 -4.21 6.17 -11.13
CA MET A 18 -3.54 7.14 -12.00
C MET A 18 -4.19 8.53 -11.98
N GLY A 19 -5.37 8.69 -11.35
CA GLY A 19 -6.12 9.95 -11.31
C GLY A 19 -5.73 10.88 -10.16
N ALA A 20 -5.99 12.18 -10.33
CA ALA A 20 -5.74 13.19 -9.29
C ALA A 20 -6.77 13.17 -8.15
N PHE A 21 -7.96 12.62 -8.40
CA PHE A 21 -9.09 12.62 -7.45
C PHE A 21 -9.33 11.28 -6.77
N THR A 22 -8.53 10.27 -7.10
CA THR A 22 -8.62 8.96 -6.45
C THR A 22 -7.84 9.00 -5.14
N GLY A 23 -8.53 8.69 -4.04
CA GLY A 23 -7.85 8.39 -2.77
C GLY A 23 -6.93 7.17 -2.90
N GLY A 24 -6.18 6.90 -1.83
CA GLY A 24 -5.29 5.73 -1.77
C GLY A 24 -5.49 4.93 -0.49
N LEU A 25 -5.63 3.61 -0.64
CA LEU A 25 -5.52 2.67 0.46
C LEU A 25 -4.03 2.39 0.75
N ASN A 26 -3.72 2.16 2.03
CA ASN A 26 -2.43 1.60 2.40
C ASN A 26 -2.35 0.16 1.87
N VAL A 27 -1.21 -0.30 1.39
CA VAL A 27 -1.04 -1.70 0.92
C VAL A 27 -1.26 -2.72 2.05
N LEU A 28 -1.12 -2.28 3.31
CA LEU A 28 -1.44 -3.07 4.51
C LEU A 28 -2.93 -2.98 4.91
N ASP A 29 -3.79 -2.32 4.12
CA ASP A 29 -5.23 -2.30 4.37
C ASP A 29 -5.83 -3.70 4.17
N LYS A 30 -6.78 -4.08 5.02
CA LYS A 30 -7.47 -5.38 4.99
C LYS A 30 -8.16 -5.67 3.64
N ALA A 31 -8.49 -4.65 2.85
CA ALA A 31 -9.03 -4.82 1.50
C ALA A 31 -8.08 -5.62 0.58
N PHE A 32 -6.78 -5.62 0.87
CA PHE A 32 -5.78 -6.38 0.12
C PHE A 32 -5.65 -7.84 0.59
N ALA A 33 -6.14 -8.22 1.77
CA ALA A 33 -6.03 -9.59 2.27
C ALA A 33 -6.63 -10.66 1.32
N PRO A 34 -7.84 -10.51 0.75
CA PRO A 34 -8.36 -11.48 -0.22
C PRO A 34 -7.60 -11.44 -1.56
N ILE A 35 -6.95 -10.31 -1.87
CA ILE A 35 -6.15 -10.12 -3.09
C ILE A 35 -4.73 -10.67 -2.90
N PHE A 36 -4.22 -10.81 -1.68
CA PHE A 36 -2.85 -11.27 -1.43
C PHE A 36 -2.82 -12.07 -0.11
N PRO A 37 -3.33 -13.32 -0.10
CA PRO A 37 -3.47 -14.12 1.11
C PRO A 37 -2.12 -14.47 1.73
N GLU A 38 -1.08 -14.66 0.90
CA GLU A 38 0.30 -14.90 1.34
C GLU A 38 1.10 -13.60 1.52
N GLY A 39 0.43 -12.45 1.43
CA GLY A 39 1.04 -11.13 1.47
C GLY A 39 1.49 -10.61 0.10
N ALA A 40 1.90 -9.34 0.08
CA ALA A 40 2.26 -8.62 -1.13
C ALA A 40 3.67 -8.02 -1.05
N MET A 41 4.37 -8.04 -2.18
CA MET A 41 5.54 -7.20 -2.42
C MET A 41 5.08 -5.80 -2.81
N ALA A 42 5.65 -4.78 -2.18
CA ALA A 42 5.34 -3.39 -2.46
C ALA A 42 6.45 -2.75 -3.33
N PHE A 43 6.03 -2.07 -4.39
CA PHE A 43 6.92 -1.40 -5.34
C PHE A 43 6.56 0.09 -5.41
N ALA A 44 7.28 0.92 -4.67
CA ALA A 44 7.02 2.35 -4.57
C ALA A 44 7.48 3.09 -5.83
N LEU A 45 6.64 4.00 -6.32
CA LEU A 45 6.98 4.92 -7.40
C LEU A 45 7.91 6.02 -6.88
N GLY A 46 9.13 6.05 -7.43
CA GLY A 46 10.01 7.22 -7.39
C GLY A 46 9.67 8.21 -8.51
N GLN A 47 10.54 9.20 -8.72
CA GLN A 47 10.36 10.17 -9.81
C GLN A 47 10.59 9.54 -11.19
N GLU A 48 11.62 8.70 -11.32
CA GLU A 48 12.04 8.14 -12.62
C GLU A 48 12.02 6.60 -12.65
N ARG A 49 11.95 5.97 -11.48
CA ARG A 49 12.07 4.51 -11.34
C ARG A 49 11.22 3.97 -10.21
N VAL A 50 10.99 2.66 -10.26
CA VAL A 50 10.25 1.93 -9.24
C VAL A 50 11.24 1.27 -8.27
N PHE A 51 10.93 1.30 -6.98
CA PHE A 51 11.75 0.72 -5.93
C PHE A 51 10.97 -0.34 -5.16
N MET A 52 11.57 -1.52 -5.00
CA MET A 52 11.03 -2.52 -4.10
C MET A 52 11.20 -2.04 -2.65
N VAL A 53 10.15 -2.15 -1.85
CA VAL A 53 10.14 -1.79 -0.44
C VAL A 53 9.98 -3.07 0.37
N ALA A 54 10.92 -3.31 1.29
CA ALA A 54 10.84 -4.46 2.18
C ALA A 54 9.57 -4.39 3.05
N ALA A 55 8.87 -5.50 3.22
CA ALA A 55 7.61 -5.56 3.97
C ALA A 55 7.76 -4.99 5.40
N LYS A 56 8.90 -5.24 6.06
CA LYS A 56 9.23 -4.70 7.39
C LYS A 56 9.32 -3.17 7.48
N SER A 57 9.49 -2.50 6.34
CA SER A 57 9.57 -1.03 6.26
C SER A 57 8.22 -0.39 5.95
N LEU A 58 7.19 -1.20 5.69
CA LEU A 58 5.82 -0.72 5.52
C LEU A 58 5.21 -0.40 6.88
N VAL A 59 4.43 0.67 6.93
CA VAL A 59 3.76 1.13 8.14
C VAL A 59 2.29 1.23 7.85
N ALA A 60 1.45 0.60 8.67
CA ALA A 60 0.01 0.65 8.54
C ALA A 60 -0.52 2.04 8.88
N ASP A 61 -1.66 2.41 8.31
CA ASP A 61 -2.34 3.64 8.70
C ASP A 61 -2.83 3.51 10.15
N ILE A 62 -2.79 4.60 10.90
CA ILE A 62 -3.38 4.66 12.24
C ILE A 62 -4.90 4.41 12.09
N PRO A 63 -5.51 3.53 12.90
CA PRO A 63 -6.95 3.27 12.82
C PRO A 63 -7.74 4.57 12.92
N ARG A 64 -8.54 4.87 11.89
CA ARG A 64 -9.46 6.01 11.92
C ARG A 64 -10.51 5.73 13.01
N GLY A 65 -10.32 6.36 14.18
CA GLY A 65 -11.18 6.15 15.35
C GLY A 65 -10.44 5.95 16.68
N ALA A 66 -9.11 6.03 16.72
CA ALA A 66 -8.36 6.16 17.98
C ALA A 66 -8.72 7.48 18.67
N ARG A 67 -9.85 7.49 19.37
CA ARG A 67 -10.33 8.57 20.21
C ARG A 67 -9.35 8.68 21.38
N TRP A 68 -8.55 9.75 21.39
CA TRP A 68 -7.78 10.13 22.56
C TRP A 68 -8.75 10.31 23.71
N THR A 69 -8.70 9.39 24.67
CA THR A 69 -9.41 9.56 25.94
C THR A 69 -8.44 10.34 26.81
N LEU A 70 -8.84 11.57 27.18
CA LEU A 70 -8.16 12.42 28.16
C LEU A 70 -8.08 11.72 29.51
#